data_AF-A0A6A4NUA9-F1
#
_entry.id   AF-A0A6A4NUA9-F1
#
_cell.length_a   1.000
_cell.length_b   1.000
_cell.length_c   1.000
_cell.angle_alpha   90.00
_cell.angle_beta   90.00
_cell.angle_gamma   90.00
#
_symmetry.space_group_name_H-M   'P 1'
#
loop_
_entity.id
_entity.type
_entity.pdbx_description
1 polymer ?
#
loop_
_entity_poly.entity_id
_entity_poly.type
_entity_poly.pdbx_seq_one_letter_code
_entity_poly.pdbx_strand_id
1 'polypeptide(L)'
;MNDLMTKSFTNYVDLKKAALKDEVDLEAGIPHHNLELTTSNPKLDIDMGLFLEEAEKVKSEMNTIRVILENLQQANEESKSLHKPEGLKSLRNNINADIVTVLKKARSIKAQLEGMDKANAANRRLSGLKDGSPAIYRTRIAVTSGLRKKLKELMMEFQGLRQKMMNEYNDTIGRRYYTVTGEYPDEDVIEKIILNGAEEFVGKAIQEHGRGKVLETVVEIQDRYDAAKDIEKSLLELHQVFLDMAVMVEAQGEKMDDIEHHVLHASHYVKDGTKNLHTAKKYQSGSRKCMCIGLILLLIIILLIVIPIATSFRTS
;
A
#
# COMPACT_ATOMS: atom_id res chain seq x y z
N MET A 1 -6.89 -10.75 -0.95
CA MET A 1 -6.34 -10.96 -2.31
C MET A 1 -5.19 -10.00 -2.70
N ASN A 2 -4.77 -9.05 -1.85
CA ASN A 2 -3.74 -8.05 -2.18
C ASN A 2 -2.28 -8.45 -1.87
N ASP A 3 -2.06 -9.64 -1.29
CA ASP A 3 -0.75 -10.08 -0.83
C ASP A 3 0.05 -10.85 -1.92
N LEU A 4 -0.61 -11.26 -3.00
CA LEU A 4 0.04 -12.02 -4.09
C LEU A 4 0.94 -11.16 -4.98
N MET A 5 0.52 -9.92 -5.28
CA MET A 5 1.31 -9.02 -6.13
C MET A 5 2.58 -8.58 -5.39
N THR A 6 2.46 -8.13 -4.15
CA THR A 6 3.60 -7.68 -3.33
C THR A 6 4.64 -8.80 -3.13
N LYS A 7 4.21 -10.04 -2.88
CA LYS A 7 5.11 -11.19 -2.76
C LYS A 7 5.80 -11.57 -4.06
N SER A 8 5.13 -11.38 -5.20
CA SER A 8 5.76 -11.60 -6.51
C SER A 8 6.85 -10.58 -6.83
N PHE A 9 6.68 -9.33 -6.35
CA PHE A 9 7.66 -8.25 -6.54
C PHE A 9 8.90 -8.41 -5.67
N THR A 10 8.76 -8.77 -4.39
CA THR A 10 9.92 -9.10 -3.53
C THR A 10 10.69 -10.29 -4.09
N ASN A 11 9.98 -11.33 -4.55
CA ASN A 11 10.61 -12.48 -5.18
C ASN A 11 11.39 -12.09 -6.45
N TYR A 12 10.88 -11.16 -7.29
CA TYR A 12 11.62 -10.67 -8.46
C TYR A 12 12.93 -9.96 -8.10
N VAL A 13 12.91 -9.12 -7.06
CA VAL A 13 14.11 -8.40 -6.58
C VAL A 13 15.13 -9.39 -6.01
N ASP A 14 14.67 -10.40 -5.26
CA ASP A 14 15.52 -11.44 -4.68
C ASP A 14 16.09 -12.38 -5.77
N LEU A 15 15.28 -12.78 -6.75
CA LEU A 15 15.71 -13.54 -7.93
C LEU A 15 16.73 -12.76 -8.76
N LYS A 16 16.56 -11.44 -8.93
CA LYS A 16 17.52 -10.59 -9.64
C LYS A 16 18.84 -10.48 -8.89
N LYS A 17 18.80 -10.38 -7.56
CA LYS A 17 20.00 -10.34 -6.71
C LYS A 17 20.75 -11.67 -6.71
N ALA A 18 20.04 -12.79 -6.78
CA ALA A 18 20.61 -14.12 -6.93
C ALA A 18 21.22 -14.33 -8.33
N ALA A 19 20.53 -13.90 -9.40
CA ALA A 19 21.02 -14.02 -10.76
C ALA A 19 22.29 -13.18 -11.02
N LEU A 20 22.35 -11.95 -10.48
CA LEU A 20 23.57 -11.12 -10.55
C LEU A 20 24.74 -11.75 -9.81
N LYS A 21 24.47 -12.52 -8.74
CA LYS A 21 25.51 -13.20 -7.98
C LYS A 21 26.04 -14.43 -8.73
N ASP A 22 25.15 -15.18 -9.38
CA ASP A 22 25.53 -16.31 -10.23
C ASP A 22 26.27 -15.87 -11.51
N GLU A 23 25.98 -14.69 -12.07
CA GLU A 23 26.69 -14.14 -13.24
C GLU A 23 28.15 -13.79 -12.93
N VAL A 24 28.42 -13.28 -11.73
CA VAL A 24 29.79 -12.96 -11.26
C VAL A 24 30.60 -14.23 -10.99
N ASP A 25 29.95 -15.32 -10.58
CA ASP A 25 30.60 -16.61 -10.32
C ASP A 25 30.82 -17.45 -11.59
N LEU A 26 30.20 -17.10 -12.74
CA LEU A 26 30.27 -17.87 -14.00
C LEU A 26 31.24 -17.32 -15.06
N GLU A 27 31.92 -16.19 -14.85
CA GLU A 27 32.89 -15.60 -15.79
C GLU A 27 34.23 -16.37 -15.91
N ALA A 28 34.23 -17.68 -15.63
CA ALA A 28 35.36 -18.58 -15.87
C ALA A 28 35.03 -19.63 -16.96
N GLY A 29 34.84 -19.14 -18.20
CA GLY A 29 35.06 -19.92 -19.42
C GLY A 29 33.82 -20.45 -20.14
N ILE A 30 33.63 -19.98 -21.38
CA ILE A 30 33.25 -20.67 -22.65
C ILE A 30 32.54 -19.67 -23.59
N PRO A 31 32.80 -19.70 -24.93
CA PRO A 31 32.47 -18.60 -25.84
C PRO A 31 31.02 -18.59 -26.36
N HIS A 32 30.58 -17.38 -26.68
CA HIS A 32 29.23 -16.94 -27.04
C HIS A 32 28.58 -17.68 -28.22
N HIS A 33 27.34 -18.14 -28.02
CA HIS A 33 26.36 -18.32 -29.10
C HIS A 33 25.16 -17.42 -28.81
N ASN A 34 24.82 -16.59 -29.80
CA ASN A 34 23.86 -15.49 -29.71
C ASN A 34 22.47 -15.97 -29.30
N LEU A 35 22.10 -15.65 -28.06
CA LEU A 35 20.72 -15.39 -27.67
C LEU A 35 20.68 -13.90 -27.38
N GLU A 36 19.99 -13.11 -28.20
CA GLU A 36 19.67 -11.71 -27.89
C GLU A 36 18.74 -11.69 -26.66
N LEU A 37 19.32 -11.90 -25.48
CA LEU A 37 18.77 -11.33 -24.26
C LEU A 37 18.96 -9.83 -24.39
N THR A 38 17.83 -9.13 -24.41
CA THR A 38 17.72 -7.68 -24.27
C THR A 38 18.84 -7.14 -23.39
N THR A 39 19.75 -6.37 -23.98
CA THR A 39 20.80 -5.67 -23.27
C THR A 39 20.12 -4.80 -22.22
N SER A 40 20.25 -5.16 -20.94
CA SER A 40 19.69 -4.41 -19.82
C SER A 40 20.30 -3.02 -19.82
N ASN A 41 19.49 -2.00 -20.10
CA ASN A 41 19.94 -0.62 -20.07
C ASN A 41 20.13 -0.23 -18.58
N PRO A 42 21.36 -0.08 -18.06
CA PRO A 42 21.60 0.04 -16.61
C PRO A 42 20.91 1.25 -15.99
N LYS A 43 20.74 2.31 -16.78
CA LYS A 43 20.04 3.53 -16.41
C LYS A 43 18.53 3.32 -16.15
N LEU A 44 17.89 2.43 -16.92
CA LEU A 44 16.47 2.12 -16.77
C LEU A 44 16.21 1.27 -15.52
N ASP A 45 17.15 0.38 -15.21
CA ASP A 45 17.11 -0.43 -13.99
C ASP A 45 17.28 0.41 -12.72
N ILE A 46 18.17 1.41 -12.74
CA ILE A 46 18.35 2.35 -11.63
C ILE A 46 17.10 3.21 -11.43
N ASP A 47 16.49 3.72 -12.51
CA ASP A 47 15.27 4.55 -12.44
C ASP A 47 14.06 3.79 -11.87
N MET A 48 13.92 2.50 -12.19
CA MET A 48 12.90 1.64 -11.59
C MET A 48 13.19 1.36 -10.11
N GLY A 49 14.45 1.15 -9.73
CA GLY A 49 14.85 0.96 -8.34
C GLY A 49 14.46 2.16 -7.45
N LEU A 50 14.80 3.37 -7.88
CA LEU A 50 14.43 4.62 -7.17
C LEU A 50 12.92 4.81 -7.05
N PHE A 51 12.17 4.44 -8.09
CA PHE A 51 10.71 4.48 -8.04
C PHE A 51 10.11 3.52 -7.01
N LEU A 52 10.63 2.29 -6.94
CA LEU A 52 10.15 1.29 -5.99
C LEU A 52 10.50 1.69 -4.55
N GLU A 53 11.65 2.31 -4.33
CA GLU A 53 12.02 2.87 -3.03
C GLU A 53 11.03 3.95 -2.57
N GLU A 54 10.67 4.88 -3.46
CA GLU A 54 9.67 5.91 -3.16
C GLU A 54 8.30 5.28 -2.89
N ALA A 55 7.92 4.24 -3.64
CA ALA A 55 6.67 3.51 -3.43
C ALA A 55 6.62 2.80 -2.06
N GLU A 56 7.73 2.18 -1.62
CA GLU A 56 7.82 1.56 -0.29
C GLU A 56 7.79 2.61 0.82
N LYS A 57 8.40 3.78 0.62
CA LYS A 57 8.29 4.90 1.56
C LYS A 57 6.83 5.35 1.74
N VAL A 58 6.10 5.55 0.64
CA VAL A 58 4.66 5.88 0.67
C VAL A 58 3.87 4.82 1.44
N LYS A 59 4.13 3.54 1.17
CA LYS A 59 3.47 2.41 1.84
C LYS A 59 3.78 2.36 3.35
N SER A 60 5.00 2.69 3.75
CA SER A 60 5.39 2.81 5.16
C SER A 60 4.63 3.94 5.87
N GLU A 61 4.49 5.09 5.22
CA GLU A 61 3.69 6.20 5.76
C GLU A 61 2.21 5.82 5.89
N MET A 62 1.64 5.12 4.90
CA MET A 62 0.27 4.57 4.96
C MET A 62 0.09 3.58 6.10
N ASN A 63 1.06 2.71 6.34
CA ASN A 63 1.02 1.78 7.47
C ASN A 63 1.05 2.54 8.80
N THR A 64 1.78 3.65 8.89
CA THR A 64 1.74 4.48 10.09
C THR A 64 0.33 5.09 10.29
N ILE A 65 -0.32 5.57 9.23
CA ILE A 65 -1.71 6.06 9.32
C ILE A 65 -2.65 4.95 9.82
N ARG A 66 -2.49 3.71 9.35
CA ARG A 66 -3.30 2.58 9.83
C ARG A 66 -3.11 2.32 11.33
N VAL A 67 -1.87 2.35 11.83
CA VAL A 67 -1.62 2.17 13.27
C VAL A 67 -2.26 3.30 14.07
N ILE A 68 -2.18 4.55 13.59
CA ILE A 68 -2.83 5.68 14.27
C ILE A 68 -4.35 5.55 14.24
N LEU A 69 -4.94 5.06 13.15
CA LEU A 69 -6.38 4.77 13.07
C LEU A 69 -6.82 3.76 14.14
N GLU A 70 -6.06 2.68 14.32
CA GLU A 70 -6.31 1.68 15.36
C GLU A 70 -6.21 2.31 16.76
N ASN A 71 -5.19 3.13 17.01
CA ASN A 71 -5.03 3.85 18.27
C ASN A 71 -6.18 4.82 18.55
N LEU A 72 -6.62 5.59 17.55
CA LEU A 72 -7.75 6.50 17.67
C LEU A 72 -9.04 5.75 17.98
N GLN A 73 -9.24 4.60 17.36
CA GLN A 73 -10.39 3.75 17.64
C GLN A 73 -10.36 3.23 19.09
N GLN A 74 -9.19 2.78 19.57
CA GLN A 74 -9.02 2.36 20.95
C GLN A 74 -9.25 3.53 21.92
N ALA A 75 -8.65 4.69 21.67
CA ALA A 75 -8.82 5.89 22.47
C ALA A 75 -10.29 6.31 22.56
N ASN A 76 -11.04 6.20 21.45
CA ASN A 76 -12.46 6.47 21.45
C ASN A 76 -13.25 5.49 22.35
N GLU A 77 -12.94 4.19 22.31
CA GLU A 77 -13.59 3.21 23.20
C GLU A 77 -13.20 3.44 24.67
N GLU A 78 -11.94 3.80 24.96
CA GLU A 78 -11.49 4.17 26.31
C GLU A 78 -12.24 5.40 26.86
N SER A 79 -12.55 6.38 26.00
CA SER A 79 -13.28 7.60 26.38
C SER A 79 -14.67 7.34 26.98
N LYS A 80 -15.28 6.18 26.67
CA LYS A 80 -16.61 5.79 27.15
C LYS A 80 -16.60 5.36 28.61
N SER A 81 -15.50 4.79 29.09
CA SER A 81 -15.37 4.29 30.47
C SER A 81 -14.62 5.27 31.38
N LEU A 82 -14.05 6.32 30.82
CA LEU A 82 -13.29 7.32 31.54
C LEU A 82 -14.20 8.39 32.14
N HIS A 83 -14.17 8.52 33.47
CA HIS A 83 -14.99 9.48 34.23
C HIS A 83 -14.16 10.51 35.00
N LYS A 84 -12.82 10.41 34.96
CA LYS A 84 -11.92 11.36 35.63
C LYS A 84 -11.56 12.51 34.66
N PRO A 85 -11.73 13.79 35.06
CA PRO A 85 -11.43 14.94 34.20
C PRO A 85 -9.99 14.94 33.64
N GLU A 86 -9.00 14.65 34.49
CA GLU A 86 -7.59 14.57 34.08
C GLU A 86 -7.33 13.49 33.02
N GLY A 87 -8.02 12.36 33.14
CA GLY A 87 -7.95 11.28 32.16
C GLY A 87 -8.55 11.70 30.82
N LEU A 88 -9.74 12.31 30.84
CA LEU A 88 -10.42 12.79 29.63
C LEU A 88 -9.57 13.83 28.90
N LYS A 89 -8.95 14.75 29.64
CA LYS A 89 -8.05 15.76 29.08
C LYS A 89 -6.80 15.16 28.44
N SER A 90 -6.18 14.18 29.09
CA SER A 90 -5.01 13.48 28.55
C SER A 90 -5.36 12.72 27.26
N LEU A 91 -6.47 11.98 27.29
CA LEU A 91 -6.97 11.21 26.15
C LEU A 91 -7.28 12.13 24.95
N ARG A 92 -7.90 13.29 25.20
CA ARG A 92 -8.12 14.34 24.20
C ARG A 92 -6.82 14.79 23.54
N ASN A 93 -5.81 15.10 24.35
CA ASN A 93 -4.54 15.58 23.82
C ASN A 93 -3.87 14.54 22.92
N ASN A 94 -3.97 13.25 23.27
CA ASN A 94 -3.47 12.15 22.45
C ASN A 94 -4.23 12.03 21.13
N ILE A 95 -5.57 12.05 21.17
CA ILE A 95 -6.42 12.03 19.96
C ILE A 95 -6.07 13.21 19.04
N ASN A 96 -5.93 14.42 19.58
CA ASN A 96 -5.57 15.59 18.78
C ASN A 96 -4.18 15.46 18.14
N ALA A 97 -3.19 14.97 18.89
CA ALA A 97 -1.84 14.74 18.37
C ALA A 97 -1.82 13.69 17.24
N ASP A 98 -2.60 12.62 17.40
CA ASP A 98 -2.75 11.56 16.41
C ASP A 98 -3.40 12.07 15.12
N ILE A 99 -4.47 12.87 15.22
CA ILE A 99 -5.14 13.48 14.06
C ILE A 99 -4.19 14.41 13.30
N VAL A 100 -3.43 15.26 14.02
CA VAL A 100 -2.42 16.15 13.41
C VAL A 100 -1.34 15.33 12.70
N THR A 101 -0.95 14.19 13.26
CA THR A 101 0.02 13.29 12.64
C THR A 101 -0.54 12.65 11.38
N VAL A 102 -1.79 12.22 11.39
CA VAL A 102 -2.49 11.69 10.20
C VAL A 102 -2.55 12.73 9.09
N LEU A 103 -2.93 13.97 9.42
CA LEU A 103 -2.96 15.09 8.48
C LEU A 103 -1.60 15.32 7.80
N LYS A 104 -0.53 15.39 8.61
CA LYS A 104 0.83 15.60 8.09
C LYS A 104 1.26 14.48 7.15
N LYS A 105 0.99 13.23 7.52
CA LYS A 105 1.30 12.05 6.70
C LYS A 105 0.46 12.00 5.43
N ALA A 106 -0.83 12.30 5.50
CA ALA A 106 -1.70 12.33 4.33
C ALA A 106 -1.22 13.37 3.31
N ARG A 107 -0.82 14.58 3.76
CA ARG A 107 -0.22 15.61 2.90
C ARG A 107 1.11 15.17 2.28
N SER A 108 1.97 14.52 3.08
CA SER A 108 3.25 13.95 2.61
C SER A 108 3.02 12.91 1.51
N ILE A 109 2.18 11.91 1.76
CA ILE A 109 1.82 10.88 0.80
C ILE A 109 1.23 11.50 -0.48
N LYS A 110 0.32 12.48 -0.34
CA LYS A 110 -0.25 13.22 -1.47
C LYS A 110 0.86 13.81 -2.36
N ALA A 111 1.80 14.54 -1.77
CA ALA A 111 2.91 15.16 -2.48
C ALA A 111 3.83 14.12 -3.15
N GLN A 112 4.09 13.00 -2.48
CA GLN A 112 4.88 11.90 -3.04
C GLN A 112 4.19 11.26 -4.25
N LEU A 113 2.88 11.02 -4.17
CA LEU A 113 2.09 10.46 -5.27
C LEU A 113 2.04 11.41 -6.48
N GLU A 114 1.88 12.72 -6.26
CA GLU A 114 1.99 13.72 -7.32
C GLU A 114 3.39 13.75 -7.95
N GLY A 115 4.43 13.60 -7.13
CA GLY A 115 5.82 13.47 -7.58
C GLY A 115 6.03 12.25 -8.46
N MET A 116 5.53 11.09 -8.03
CA MET A 116 5.54 9.85 -8.81
C MET A 116 4.81 10.02 -10.14
N ASP A 117 3.67 10.72 -10.16
CA ASP A 117 2.93 11.01 -11.39
C ASP A 117 3.70 11.89 -12.37
N LYS A 118 4.34 12.95 -11.87
CA LYS A 118 5.22 13.80 -12.68
C LYS A 118 6.39 13.00 -13.25
N ALA A 119 7.02 12.15 -12.44
CA ALA A 119 8.12 11.28 -12.86
C ALA A 119 7.66 10.26 -13.92
N ASN A 120 6.48 9.66 -13.75
CA ASN A 120 5.89 8.74 -14.72
C ASN A 120 5.58 9.46 -16.05
N ALA A 121 5.02 10.67 -16.00
CA ALA A 121 4.76 11.48 -17.19
C ALA A 121 6.04 11.92 -17.90
N ALA A 122 7.10 12.28 -17.16
CA ALA A 122 8.41 12.62 -17.71
C ALA A 122 9.07 11.42 -18.39
N ASN A 123 9.00 10.24 -17.76
CA ASN A 123 9.47 8.99 -18.36
C ASN A 123 8.76 8.65 -19.68
N ARG A 124 7.46 8.96 -19.80
CA ARG A 124 6.71 8.83 -21.06
C ARG A 124 7.21 9.79 -22.15
N ARG A 125 7.59 11.02 -21.81
CA ARG A 125 8.05 12.05 -22.76
C ARG A 125 9.50 11.83 -23.21
N LEU A 126 10.40 11.51 -22.27
CA LEU A 126 11.81 11.21 -22.54
C LEU A 126 11.98 9.97 -23.40
N SER A 127 11.06 9.01 -23.28
CA SER A 127 11.19 7.76 -24.01
C SER A 127 10.97 7.86 -25.51
N GLY A 128 10.55 9.01 -26.09
CA GLY A 128 10.45 9.44 -27.53
C GLY A 128 10.56 8.43 -28.70
N LEU A 129 10.41 7.15 -28.41
CA LEU A 129 10.83 5.94 -29.08
C LEU A 129 9.69 5.00 -28.72
N LYS A 130 9.20 4.28 -29.71
CA LYS A 130 8.10 3.33 -29.55
C LYS A 130 8.39 2.19 -28.55
N ASP A 131 9.59 2.17 -27.94
CA ASP A 131 10.18 1.03 -27.21
C ASP A 131 10.87 1.40 -25.88
N GLY A 132 10.42 2.44 -25.16
CA GLY A 132 10.55 2.38 -23.71
C GLY A 132 9.64 1.25 -23.24
N SER A 133 10.17 0.09 -22.83
CA SER A 133 9.40 -1.15 -22.60
C SER A 133 8.03 -0.85 -21.99
N PRO A 134 6.93 -0.95 -22.76
CA PRO A 134 5.59 -0.57 -22.32
C PRO A 134 5.23 -1.18 -20.96
N ALA A 135 5.80 -2.34 -20.63
CA ALA A 135 5.72 -3.01 -19.34
C ALA A 135 6.20 -2.15 -18.16
N ILE A 136 7.38 -1.51 -18.21
CA ILE A 136 7.96 -0.76 -17.08
C ILE A 136 7.11 0.46 -16.74
N TYR A 137 6.72 1.24 -17.74
CA TYR A 137 5.82 2.38 -17.56
C TYR A 137 4.45 1.93 -17.01
N ARG A 138 3.88 0.84 -17.56
CA ARG A 138 2.61 0.26 -17.05
C ARG A 138 2.72 -0.17 -15.61
N THR A 139 3.81 -0.85 -15.23
CA THR A 139 4.07 -1.27 -13.83
C THR A 139 4.11 -0.05 -12.92
N ARG A 140 4.82 1.01 -13.30
CA ARG A 140 4.90 2.23 -12.48
C ARG A 140 3.53 2.88 -12.29
N ILE A 141 2.75 3.03 -13.37
CA ILE A 141 1.39 3.60 -13.27
C ILE A 141 0.47 2.71 -12.42
N ALA A 142 0.54 1.39 -12.58
CA ALA A 142 -0.26 0.44 -11.80
C ALA A 142 0.07 0.52 -10.30
N VAL A 143 1.35 0.61 -9.95
CA VAL A 143 1.80 0.78 -8.56
C VAL A 143 1.31 2.11 -8.00
N THR A 144 1.53 3.24 -8.70
CA THR A 144 1.09 4.56 -8.20
C THR A 144 -0.43 4.65 -8.08
N SER A 145 -1.18 3.99 -8.99
CA SER A 145 -2.64 3.90 -8.89
C SER A 145 -3.09 3.06 -7.68
N GLY A 146 -2.47 1.89 -7.47
CA GLY A 146 -2.76 1.02 -6.32
C GLY A 146 -2.52 1.74 -4.99
N LEU A 147 -1.43 2.50 -4.89
CA LEU A 147 -1.13 3.34 -3.73
C LEU A 147 -2.19 4.45 -3.53
N ARG A 148 -2.61 5.12 -4.60
CA ARG A 148 -3.71 6.12 -4.53
C ARG A 148 -5.02 5.53 -4.04
N LYS A 149 -5.41 4.38 -4.59
CA LYS A 149 -6.61 3.65 -4.14
C LYS A 149 -6.49 3.32 -2.65
N LYS A 150 -5.31 2.88 -2.21
CA LYS A 150 -5.10 2.54 -0.80
C LYS A 150 -5.14 3.76 0.12
N LEU A 151 -4.60 4.91 -0.30
CA LEU A 151 -4.77 6.16 0.44
C LEU A 151 -6.25 6.54 0.55
N LYS A 152 -7.00 6.46 -0.55
CA LYS A 152 -8.44 6.74 -0.56
C LYS A 152 -9.21 5.86 0.44
N GLU A 153 -8.93 4.55 0.46
CA GLU A 153 -9.50 3.62 1.45
C GLU A 153 -9.21 4.06 2.88
N LEU A 154 -7.95 4.36 3.22
CA LEU A 154 -7.58 4.83 4.57
C LEU A 154 -8.28 6.13 4.96
N MET A 155 -8.45 7.07 4.02
CA MET A 155 -9.17 8.32 4.29
C MET A 155 -10.66 8.08 4.51
N MET A 156 -11.27 7.13 3.80
CA MET A 156 -12.68 6.75 4.05
C MET A 156 -12.85 6.07 5.41
N GLU A 157 -11.92 5.18 5.80
CA GLU A 157 -11.90 4.56 7.13
C GLU A 157 -11.81 5.63 8.23
N PHE A 158 -10.94 6.62 8.06
CA PHE A 158 -10.80 7.73 9.00
C PHE A 158 -12.06 8.60 9.09
N GLN A 159 -12.69 8.92 7.95
CA GLN A 159 -13.95 9.65 7.91
C GLN A 159 -15.08 8.89 8.62
N GLY A 160 -15.12 7.56 8.44
CA GLY A 160 -16.07 6.70 9.13
C GLY A 160 -15.86 6.70 10.64
N LEU A 161 -14.61 6.55 11.09
CA LEU A 161 -14.26 6.61 12.52
C LEU A 161 -14.66 7.96 13.13
N ARG A 162 -14.35 9.08 12.46
CA ARG A 162 -14.79 10.42 12.85
C ARG A 162 -16.30 10.47 13.10
N GLN A 163 -17.09 10.03 12.11
CA GLN A 163 -18.54 10.15 12.21
C GLN A 163 -19.05 9.35 13.42
N LYS A 164 -18.48 8.18 13.66
CA LYS A 164 -18.75 7.38 14.85
C LYS A 164 -18.40 8.14 16.14
N MET A 165 -17.20 8.72 16.23
CA MET A 165 -16.76 9.51 17.40
C MET A 165 -17.71 10.68 17.68
N MET A 166 -18.11 11.43 16.65
CA MET A 166 -19.01 12.58 16.80
C MET A 166 -20.42 12.16 17.24
N ASN A 167 -20.95 11.08 16.66
CA ASN A 167 -22.27 10.57 17.04
C ASN A 167 -22.29 10.11 18.51
N GLU A 168 -21.24 9.38 18.93
CA GLU A 168 -21.11 8.93 20.33
C GLU A 168 -20.92 10.09 21.30
N TYR A 169 -20.23 11.15 20.86
CA TYR A 169 -20.10 12.38 21.61
C TYR A 169 -21.46 13.07 21.83
N ASN A 170 -22.23 13.29 20.75
CA ASN A 170 -23.56 13.90 20.82
C ASN A 170 -24.52 13.12 21.74
N ASP A 171 -24.51 11.79 21.65
CA ASP A 171 -25.29 10.92 22.54
C ASP A 171 -24.86 11.05 24.01
N THR A 172 -23.55 11.17 24.28
CA THR A 172 -23.04 11.41 25.63
C THR A 172 -23.49 12.75 26.19
N ILE A 173 -23.41 13.84 25.41
CA ILE A 173 -23.92 15.16 25.83
C ILE A 173 -25.41 15.07 26.10
N GLY A 174 -26.18 14.46 25.20
CA GLY A 174 -27.64 14.34 25.34
C GLY A 174 -28.05 13.67 26.63
N ARG A 175 -27.38 12.56 26.99
CA ARG A 175 -27.62 11.85 28.25
C ARG A 175 -27.24 12.69 29.48
N ARG A 176 -26.12 13.41 29.42
CA ARG A 176 -25.68 14.28 30.53
C ARG A 176 -26.61 15.47 30.70
N TYR A 177 -27.05 16.07 29.61
CA TYR A 177 -28.05 17.14 29.61
C TYR A 177 -29.37 16.67 30.22
N TYR A 178 -29.90 15.51 29.80
CA TYR A 178 -31.10 14.92 30.38
C TYR A 178 -30.95 14.64 31.88
N THR A 179 -29.79 14.16 32.32
CA THR A 179 -29.52 13.90 33.75
C THR A 179 -29.62 15.18 34.60
N VAL A 180 -29.35 16.34 34.00
CA VAL A 180 -29.28 17.63 34.69
C VAL A 180 -30.58 18.44 34.56
N THR A 181 -31.30 18.29 33.45
CA THR A 181 -32.48 19.11 33.11
C THR A 181 -33.79 18.33 33.12
N GLY A 182 -33.73 16.98 33.06
CA GLY A 182 -34.91 16.13 32.92
C GLY A 182 -35.55 16.13 31.53
N GLU A 183 -35.01 16.90 30.57
CA GLU A 183 -35.52 17.03 29.21
C GLU A 183 -34.48 16.54 28.20
N TYR A 184 -34.93 15.95 27.09
CA TYR A 184 -34.02 15.62 26.00
C TYR A 184 -33.70 16.89 25.20
N PRO A 185 -32.43 17.18 24.91
CA PRO A 185 -32.09 18.36 24.13
C PRO A 185 -32.41 18.11 22.65
N ASP A 186 -33.03 19.11 22.02
CA ASP A 186 -33.12 19.17 20.56
C ASP A 186 -31.72 19.38 19.95
N GLU A 187 -31.57 19.07 18.66
CA GLU A 187 -30.29 19.15 17.95
C GLU A 187 -29.70 20.58 17.99
N ASP A 188 -30.56 21.61 17.88
CA ASP A 188 -30.20 23.03 18.03
C ASP A 188 -29.69 23.37 19.44
N VAL A 189 -30.22 22.68 20.47
CA VAL A 189 -29.81 22.88 21.86
C VAL A 189 -28.45 22.22 22.09
N ILE A 190 -28.24 21.02 21.55
CA ILE A 190 -26.93 20.36 21.54
C ILE A 190 -25.91 21.26 20.84
N GLU A 191 -26.24 21.80 19.67
CA GLU A 191 -25.37 22.70 18.91
C GLU A 191 -25.09 24.01 19.66
N LYS A 192 -26.06 24.59 20.38
CA LYS A 192 -25.83 25.77 21.23
C LYS A 192 -24.95 25.48 22.44
N ILE A 193 -25.15 24.35 23.12
CA ILE A 193 -24.30 23.92 24.24
C ILE A 193 -22.85 23.73 23.76
N ILE A 194 -22.73 23.18 22.55
CA ILE A 194 -21.47 23.05 21.82
C ILE A 194 -20.91 24.45 21.55
N LEU A 195 -21.59 25.33 20.82
CA LEU A 195 -21.04 26.62 20.35
C LEU A 195 -20.75 27.65 21.45
N ASN A 196 -21.66 27.80 22.41
CA ASN A 196 -21.63 28.86 23.43
C ASN A 196 -21.10 28.35 24.79
N GLY A 197 -20.85 27.06 24.90
CA GLY A 197 -20.49 26.41 26.14
C GLY A 197 -21.69 26.14 27.05
N ALA A 198 -21.41 25.37 28.10
CA ALA A 198 -22.43 24.88 29.01
C ALA A 198 -22.99 25.95 29.98
N GLU A 199 -22.44 27.18 29.99
CA GLU A 199 -22.80 28.25 30.95
C GLU A 199 -24.28 28.66 30.91
N GLU A 200 -24.92 28.64 29.74
CA GLU A 200 -26.31 29.09 29.58
C GLU A 200 -27.32 28.19 30.32
N PHE A 201 -27.04 26.88 30.45
CA PHE A 201 -27.95 25.94 31.13
C PHE A 201 -27.60 25.70 32.61
N VAL A 202 -26.37 26.04 33.03
CA VAL A 202 -25.88 25.92 34.40
C VAL A 202 -26.81 26.65 35.39
N GLY A 203 -27.29 27.85 35.03
CA GLY A 203 -28.13 28.66 35.92
C GLY A 203 -29.45 27.98 36.29
N LYS A 204 -30.12 27.36 35.32
CA LYS A 204 -31.42 26.68 35.50
C LYS A 204 -31.25 25.37 36.27
N ALA A 205 -30.21 24.62 35.93
CA ALA A 205 -29.87 23.34 36.54
C ALA A 205 -29.43 23.44 38.01
N ILE A 206 -28.63 24.45 38.36
CA ILE A 206 -28.19 24.70 39.75
C ILE A 206 -29.38 24.91 40.68
N GLN A 207 -30.44 25.55 40.18
CA GLN A 207 -31.63 25.89 40.96
C GLN A 207 -32.46 24.65 41.32
N GLU A 208 -32.48 23.63 40.45
CA GLU A 208 -33.29 22.42 40.62
C GLU A 208 -32.53 21.25 41.26
N HIS A 209 -31.24 21.06 40.93
CA HIS A 209 -30.49 19.84 41.27
C HIS A 209 -29.30 20.06 42.23
N GLY A 210 -29.06 21.32 42.63
CA GLY A 210 -27.99 21.69 43.55
C GLY A 210 -26.64 21.90 42.87
N ARG A 211 -25.86 22.85 43.38
CA ARG A 211 -24.70 23.45 42.71
C ARG A 211 -23.55 22.48 42.40
N GLY A 212 -23.33 21.46 43.23
CA GLY A 212 -22.17 20.56 43.13
C GLY A 212 -22.21 19.59 41.95
N LYS A 213 -23.28 18.78 41.82
CA LYS A 213 -23.45 17.80 40.73
C LYS A 213 -23.57 18.45 39.35
N VAL A 214 -24.18 19.63 39.31
CA VAL A 214 -24.40 20.39 38.08
C VAL A 214 -23.07 20.93 37.54
N LEU A 215 -22.24 21.55 38.40
CA LEU A 215 -20.95 22.08 37.95
C LEU A 215 -20.02 20.98 37.42
N GLU A 216 -19.95 19.83 38.09
CA GLU A 216 -19.11 18.71 37.64
C GLU A 216 -19.55 18.19 36.25
N THR A 217 -20.85 18.03 36.05
CA THR A 217 -21.41 17.55 34.78
C THR A 217 -21.19 18.55 33.65
N VAL A 218 -21.32 19.85 33.94
CA VAL A 218 -21.09 20.96 33.00
C VAL A 218 -19.63 21.01 32.56
N VAL A 219 -18.69 20.89 33.51
CA VAL A 219 -17.26 20.84 33.20
C VAL A 219 -16.93 19.61 32.35
N GLU A 220 -17.50 18.44 32.65
CA GLU A 220 -17.34 17.24 31.82
C GLU A 220 -17.87 17.46 30.39
N ILE A 221 -19.04 18.10 30.23
CA ILE A 221 -19.62 18.42 28.92
C ILE A 221 -18.70 19.38 28.14
N GLN A 222 -18.17 20.42 28.80
CA GLN A 222 -17.31 21.43 28.18
C GLN A 222 -15.97 20.83 27.73
N ASP A 223 -15.32 20.03 28.58
CA ASP A 223 -14.03 19.39 28.23
C ASP A 223 -14.17 18.43 27.04
N ARG A 224 -15.29 17.70 26.99
CA ARG A 224 -15.59 16.83 25.85
C ARG A 224 -15.99 17.64 24.59
N TYR A 225 -16.55 18.84 24.72
CA TYR A 225 -16.86 19.72 23.59
C TYR A 225 -15.60 20.25 22.93
N ASP A 226 -14.68 20.80 23.73
CA ASP A 226 -13.42 21.31 23.20
C ASP A 226 -12.67 20.20 22.45
N ALA A 227 -12.76 18.95 22.93
CA ALA A 227 -12.25 17.79 22.23
C ALA A 227 -12.91 17.59 20.86
N ALA A 228 -14.25 17.54 20.81
CA ALA A 228 -15.00 17.33 19.56
C ALA A 228 -14.76 18.45 18.54
N LYS A 229 -14.67 19.71 18.98
CA LYS A 229 -14.40 20.87 18.13
C LYS A 229 -13.00 20.83 17.51
N ASP A 230 -11.98 20.50 18.30
CA ASP A 230 -10.60 20.39 17.81
C ASP A 230 -10.45 19.23 16.82
N ILE A 231 -11.14 18.12 17.11
CA ILE A 231 -11.30 16.98 16.21
C ILE A 231 -11.93 17.49 14.90
N GLU A 232 -13.10 18.13 14.95
CA GLU A 232 -13.83 18.64 13.77
C GLU A 232 -12.97 19.58 12.90
N LYS A 233 -12.28 20.55 13.50
CA LYS A 233 -11.41 21.48 12.78
C LYS A 233 -10.29 20.75 12.04
N SER A 234 -9.61 19.83 12.73
CA SER A 234 -8.54 19.03 12.14
C SER A 234 -9.08 18.10 11.04
N LEU A 235 -10.34 17.69 11.13
CA LEU A 235 -11.01 16.86 10.13
C LEU A 235 -11.45 17.63 8.89
N LEU A 236 -11.83 18.90 9.01
CA LEU A 236 -12.09 19.75 7.85
C LEU A 236 -10.84 19.91 6.99
N GLU A 237 -9.66 20.03 7.62
CA GLU A 237 -8.39 20.06 6.89
C GLU A 237 -8.09 18.72 6.18
N LEU A 238 -8.46 17.59 6.79
CA LEU A 238 -8.26 16.29 6.16
C LEU A 238 -9.26 16.07 5.04
N HIS A 239 -10.48 16.58 5.18
CA HIS A 239 -11.50 16.55 4.14
C HIS A 239 -11.03 17.27 2.87
N GLN A 240 -10.31 18.39 3.00
CA GLN A 240 -9.69 19.04 1.86
C GLN A 240 -8.67 18.14 1.17
N VAL A 241 -7.79 17.47 1.93
CA VAL A 241 -6.85 16.48 1.37
C VAL A 241 -7.61 15.36 0.66
N PHE A 242 -8.73 14.90 1.22
CA PHE A 242 -9.57 13.87 0.61
C PHE A 242 -10.19 14.30 -0.72
N LEU A 243 -10.73 15.53 -0.80
CA LEU A 243 -11.28 16.08 -2.05
C LEU A 243 -10.20 16.19 -3.13
N ASP A 244 -9.02 16.70 -2.77
CA ASP A 244 -7.90 16.78 -3.70
C ASP A 244 -7.46 15.39 -4.20
N MET A 245 -7.50 14.38 -3.32
CA MET A 245 -7.22 12.99 -3.68
C MET A 245 -8.28 12.39 -4.60
N ALA A 246 -9.56 12.72 -4.39
CA ALA A 246 -10.64 12.26 -5.25
C ALA A 246 -10.44 12.73 -6.69
N VAL A 247 -10.04 13.99 -6.88
CA VAL A 247 -9.69 14.57 -8.19
C VAL A 247 -8.51 13.83 -8.82
N MET A 248 -7.45 13.53 -8.05
CA MET A 248 -6.30 12.78 -8.57
C MET A 248 -6.61 11.33 -8.98
N VAL A 249 -7.57 10.69 -8.31
CA VAL A 249 -8.02 9.33 -8.66
C VAL A 249 -8.90 9.36 -9.90
N GLU A 250 -9.83 10.31 -10.00
CA GLU A 250 -10.72 10.47 -11.15
C GLU A 250 -9.95 10.78 -12.44
N ALA A 251 -8.97 11.69 -12.38
CA ALA A 251 -8.10 12.03 -13.50
C ALA A 251 -7.24 10.85 -14.01
N GLN A 252 -7.15 9.76 -13.25
CA GLN A 252 -6.40 8.56 -13.61
C GLN A 252 -7.28 7.40 -14.10
N GLY A 253 -8.59 7.43 -13.83
CA GLY A 253 -9.53 6.33 -14.13
C GLY A 253 -9.53 5.92 -15.61
N GLU A 254 -9.52 6.90 -16.52
CA GLU A 254 -9.48 6.67 -17.97
C GLU A 254 -8.20 5.93 -18.44
N LYS A 255 -7.08 6.11 -17.73
CA LYS A 255 -5.79 5.48 -18.09
C LYS A 255 -5.61 4.08 -17.49
N MET A 256 -6.42 3.70 -16.51
CA MET A 256 -6.27 2.41 -15.82
C MET A 256 -6.91 1.26 -16.58
N ASP A 257 -8.00 1.53 -17.31
CA ASP A 257 -8.74 0.53 -18.10
C ASP A 257 -7.85 -0.09 -19.19
N ASP A 258 -7.08 0.75 -19.89
CA ASP A 258 -6.07 0.31 -20.87
C ASP A 258 -4.94 -0.53 -20.24
N ILE A 259 -4.55 -0.21 -18.99
CA ILE A 259 -3.46 -0.90 -18.30
C ILE A 259 -3.93 -2.27 -17.82
N GLU A 260 -5.15 -2.37 -17.28
CA GLU A 260 -5.73 -3.66 -16.87
C GLU A 260 -5.75 -4.61 -18.06
N HIS A 261 -6.25 -4.15 -19.21
CA HIS A 261 -6.25 -4.92 -20.45
C HIS A 261 -4.83 -5.38 -20.84
N HIS A 262 -3.84 -4.51 -20.76
CA HIS A 262 -2.46 -4.83 -21.16
C HIS A 262 -1.67 -5.68 -20.15
N VAL A 263 -1.90 -5.53 -18.84
CA VAL A 263 -1.29 -6.35 -17.79
C VAL A 263 -1.85 -7.77 -17.82
N LEU A 264 -3.15 -7.91 -18.10
CA LEU A 264 -3.80 -9.21 -18.30
C LEU A 264 -3.16 -9.98 -19.47
N HIS A 265 -2.90 -9.27 -20.58
CA HIS A 265 -2.15 -9.83 -21.73
C HIS A 265 -0.71 -10.19 -21.37
N ALA A 266 0.03 -9.32 -20.66
CA ALA A 266 1.41 -9.61 -20.26
C ALA A 266 1.51 -10.83 -19.31
N SER A 267 0.57 -10.97 -18.37
CA SER A 267 0.46 -12.15 -17.49
C SER A 267 0.23 -13.43 -18.30
N HIS A 268 -0.60 -13.37 -19.35
CA HIS A 268 -0.80 -14.47 -20.28
C HIS A 268 0.49 -14.85 -21.02
N TYR A 269 1.25 -13.87 -21.53
CA TYR A 269 2.54 -14.10 -22.20
C TYR A 269 3.59 -14.75 -21.31
N VAL A 270 3.72 -14.32 -20.04
CA VAL A 270 4.67 -14.91 -19.09
C VAL A 270 4.28 -16.36 -18.74
N LYS A 271 2.98 -16.61 -18.57
CA LYS A 271 2.44 -17.95 -18.28
C LYS A 271 2.70 -18.92 -19.45
N ASP A 272 2.50 -18.47 -20.68
CA ASP A 272 2.78 -19.27 -21.88
C ASP A 272 4.28 -19.44 -22.11
N GLY A 273 5.09 -18.39 -21.90
CA GLY A 273 6.55 -18.47 -21.94
C GLY A 273 7.12 -19.46 -20.93
N THR A 274 6.56 -19.51 -19.72
CA THR A 274 6.97 -20.47 -18.67
C THR A 274 6.62 -21.91 -19.05
N LYS A 275 5.46 -22.14 -19.67
CA LYS A 275 5.08 -23.44 -20.22
C LYS A 275 6.04 -23.88 -21.34
N ASN A 276 6.42 -22.96 -22.22
CA ASN A 276 7.33 -23.23 -23.32
C ASN A 276 8.75 -23.53 -22.82
N LEU A 277 9.25 -22.82 -21.82
CA LEU A 277 10.52 -23.12 -21.15
C LEU A 277 10.51 -24.48 -20.45
N HIS A 278 9.44 -24.81 -19.74
CA HIS A 278 9.28 -26.12 -19.11
C HIS A 278 9.29 -27.25 -20.15
N THR A 279 8.61 -27.02 -21.27
CA THR A 279 8.55 -27.94 -22.41
C THR A 279 9.93 -28.10 -23.06
N ALA A 280 10.65 -27.00 -23.31
CA ALA A 280 12.00 -27.01 -23.85
C ALA A 280 13.00 -27.74 -22.94
N LYS A 281 12.93 -27.53 -21.61
CA LYS A 281 13.75 -28.25 -20.63
C LYS A 281 13.48 -29.77 -20.65
N LYS A 282 12.22 -30.16 -20.83
CA LYS A 282 11.82 -31.57 -21.01
C LYS A 282 12.41 -32.16 -22.29
N TYR A 283 12.37 -31.46 -23.42
CA TYR A 283 13.01 -31.90 -24.66
C TYR A 283 14.55 -31.98 -24.55
N GLN A 284 15.20 -30.98 -23.95
CA GLN A 284 16.66 -30.94 -23.76
C GLN A 284 17.18 -32.08 -22.86
N SER A 285 16.42 -32.45 -21.82
CA SER A 285 16.77 -33.59 -20.95
C SER A 285 16.60 -34.95 -21.64
N GLY A 286 15.64 -35.10 -22.55
CA GLY A 286 15.45 -36.31 -23.36
C GLY A 286 16.52 -36.48 -24.44
N SER A 287 16.90 -35.40 -25.12
CA SER A 287 17.89 -35.42 -26.21
C SER A 287 19.28 -35.86 -25.73
N ARG A 288 19.68 -35.50 -24.51
CA ARG A 288 20.98 -35.90 -23.92
C ARG A 288 21.10 -37.42 -23.75
N LYS A 289 20.01 -38.09 -23.36
CA LYS A 289 19.98 -39.55 -23.21
C LYS A 289 20.08 -40.24 -24.59
N CYS A 290 19.38 -39.70 -25.58
CA CYS A 290 19.41 -40.22 -26.96
C CYS A 290 20.80 -40.06 -27.60
N MET A 291 21.45 -38.91 -27.41
CA MET A 291 22.81 -38.66 -27.90
C MET A 291 23.85 -39.59 -27.27
N CYS A 292 23.78 -39.85 -25.96
CA CYS A 292 24.66 -40.82 -25.30
C CYS A 292 24.47 -42.26 -25.82
N ILE A 293 23.23 -42.68 -26.05
CA ILE A 293 22.94 -44.01 -26.63
C ILE A 293 23.51 -44.10 -28.05
N GLY A 294 23.37 -43.05 -28.87
CA GLY A 294 23.95 -42.99 -30.22
C GLY A 294 25.48 -43.09 -30.21
N LEU A 295 26.16 -42.39 -29.29
CA LEU A 295 27.61 -42.45 -29.14
C LEU A 295 28.11 -43.85 -28.71
N ILE A 296 27.41 -44.50 -27.77
CA ILE A 296 27.77 -45.85 -27.31
C ILE A 296 27.63 -46.87 -28.46
N LEU A 297 26.55 -46.80 -29.23
CA LEU A 297 26.35 -47.68 -30.40
C LEU A 297 27.45 -47.48 -31.45
N LEU A 298 27.85 -46.23 -31.69
CA LEU A 298 28.92 -45.90 -32.64
C LEU A 298 30.27 -46.48 -32.17
N LEU A 299 30.60 -46.38 -30.88
CA LEU A 299 31.83 -46.97 -30.32
C LEU A 299 31.85 -48.50 -30.43
N ILE A 300 30.71 -49.18 -30.22
CA ILE A 300 30.60 -50.63 -30.38
C ILE A 300 30.86 -51.04 -31.84
N ILE A 301 30.31 -50.29 -32.81
CA ILE A 301 30.54 -50.54 -34.24
C ILE A 301 32.02 -50.38 -34.58
N ILE A 302 32.69 -49.33 -34.09
CA ILE A 302 34.13 -49.14 -34.28
C ILE A 302 34.91 -50.33 -33.70
N LEU A 303 34.57 -50.79 -32.50
CA LEU A 303 35.25 -51.91 -31.85
C LEU A 303 35.11 -53.21 -32.67
N LEU A 304 33.91 -53.49 -33.20
CA LEU A 304 33.64 -54.65 -34.05
C LEU A 304 34.42 -54.63 -35.37
N ILE A 305 34.73 -53.44 -35.90
CA ILE A 305 35.53 -53.32 -37.12
C ILE A 305 37.03 -53.42 -36.80
N VAL A 306 37.49 -52.77 -35.73
CA VAL A 306 38.92 -52.66 -35.40
C VAL A 306 39.49 -53.97 -34.85
N ILE A 307 38.74 -54.71 -34.01
CA ILE A 307 39.21 -55.96 -33.40
C ILE A 307 39.61 -57.03 -34.45
N PRO A 308 38.76 -57.41 -35.43
CA PRO A 308 39.12 -58.45 -36.40
C PRO A 308 40.28 -58.03 -37.32
N ILE A 309 40.39 -56.74 -37.62
CA ILE A 309 41.53 -56.21 -38.37
C ILE A 309 42.81 -56.35 -37.53
N ALA A 310 42.78 -55.93 -36.27
CA ALA A 310 43.94 -56.01 -35.37
C ALA A 310 44.36 -57.45 -35.04
N THR A 311 43.41 -58.39 -34.91
CA THR A 311 43.73 -59.81 -34.70
C THR A 311 44.30 -60.45 -35.96
N SER A 312 43.79 -60.12 -37.14
CA SER A 312 44.32 -60.58 -38.43
C SER A 312 45.77 -60.16 -38.67
N PHE A 313 46.16 -58.95 -38.24
CA PHE A 313 47.54 -58.46 -38.35
C PHE A 313 48.50 -59.09 -37.34
N ARG A 314 47.99 -59.66 -36.25
CA ARG A 314 48.83 -60.24 -35.18
C ARG A 314 49.09 -61.73 -35.38
N THR A 315 48.33 -62.39 -36.26
CA THR A 315 48.48 -63.80 -36.64
C THR A 315 49.17 -64.01 -38.00
N SER A 316 49.64 -62.95 -38.64
CA SER A 316 50.49 -63.00 -39.85
C SER A 316 51.93 -62.61 -39.53
#